data_AF-C3ZJA9-F1
#
_entry.id   AF-C3ZJA9-F1
#
_cell.length_a   1.000
_cell.length_b   1.000
_cell.length_c   1.000
_cell.angle_alpha   90.00
_cell.angle_beta   90.00
_cell.angle_gamma   90.00
#
_symmetry.space_group_name_H-M   'P 1'
#
loop_
_entity.id
_entity.type
_entity.pdbx_description
1 polymer ?
#
loop_
_entity_poly.entity_id
_entity_poly.type
_entity_poly.pdbx_seq_one_letter_code
_entity_poly.pdbx_strand_id
1 'polypeptide(L)'
;RTCAVVGNSGILLNSSCGSEIDAHDFVIRSNLPPVLNFRKDVGSKTNLTLINGIRLIQVHEQLESPDPAVRENMRELLGESPGMVFSYVLYMFGSQAFDRLQFIDEVLKQYNISVILAFPHDVRFHSLFAWLSGGKWWKTPSTGMNNFALASTFCDRMSLYGYYPLKTYNNRTVPYHYYDRRKPSKRHEFTEEFETLQSLHKKRLVRHVVGTCSLV
;
A
#
# COMPACT_ATOMS: atom_id res chain seq x y z
N ARG A 1 -6.14 14.29 -12.74
CA ARG A 1 -5.22 13.82 -11.69
C ARG A 1 -4.57 12.51 -12.12
N THR A 2 -3.24 12.50 -12.10
CA THR A 2 -2.39 11.33 -12.24
C THR A 2 -2.16 10.70 -10.87
N CYS A 3 -2.23 9.38 -10.78
CA CYS A 3 -2.04 8.66 -9.53
C CYS A 3 -0.92 7.63 -9.64
N ALA A 4 -0.02 7.63 -8.66
CA ALA A 4 0.90 6.53 -8.43
C ALA A 4 0.30 5.61 -7.38
N VAL A 5 0.10 4.33 -7.73
CA VAL A 5 -0.29 3.30 -6.77
C VAL A 5 0.92 2.43 -6.50
N VAL A 6 1.38 2.43 -5.26
CA VAL A 6 2.65 1.83 -4.86
C VAL A 6 2.39 0.60 -3.99
N GLY A 7 2.65 -0.57 -4.56
CA GLY A 7 2.76 -1.84 -3.87
C GLY A 7 4.12 -1.98 -3.18
N ASN A 8 4.27 -3.05 -2.40
CA ASN A 8 5.42 -3.19 -1.51
C ASN A 8 6.52 -4.10 -2.07
N SER A 9 6.41 -4.60 -3.30
CA SER A 9 7.35 -5.58 -3.84
C SER A 9 8.80 -5.10 -3.82
N GLY A 10 9.72 -6.01 -3.52
CA GLY A 10 11.15 -5.79 -3.62
C GLY A 10 11.65 -5.44 -5.02
N ILE A 11 10.80 -5.54 -6.06
CA ILE A 11 11.14 -5.10 -7.41
C ILE A 11 11.55 -3.62 -7.46
N LEU A 12 11.05 -2.82 -6.51
CA LEU A 12 11.35 -1.40 -6.38
C LEU A 12 12.80 -1.13 -5.98
N LEU A 13 13.51 -2.08 -5.36
CA LEU A 13 14.90 -1.89 -4.96
C LEU A 13 15.79 -1.61 -6.18
N ASN A 14 16.56 -0.52 -6.09
CA ASN A 14 17.42 0.02 -7.15
C ASN A 14 16.66 0.40 -8.44
N SER A 15 15.36 0.71 -8.34
CA SER A 15 14.56 1.14 -9.49
C SER A 15 14.76 2.61 -9.85
N SER A 16 15.21 3.43 -8.88
CA SER A 16 15.25 4.90 -9.00
C SER A 16 13.91 5.54 -9.37
N CYS A 17 12.79 4.87 -9.05
CA CYS A 17 11.45 5.36 -9.38
C CYS A 17 10.92 6.46 -8.45
N GLY A 18 11.69 6.86 -7.42
CA GLY A 18 11.17 7.76 -6.39
C GLY A 18 10.74 9.14 -6.90
N SER A 19 11.55 9.76 -7.77
CA SER A 19 11.19 11.05 -8.37
C SER A 19 9.96 10.96 -9.27
N GLU A 20 9.85 9.88 -10.06
CA GLU A 20 8.71 9.64 -10.93
C GLU A 20 7.42 9.40 -10.12
N ILE A 21 7.50 8.63 -9.03
CA ILE A 21 6.38 8.41 -8.10
C ILE A 21 5.94 9.75 -7.50
N ASP A 22 6.88 10.54 -6.96
CA ASP A 22 6.59 11.82 -6.32
C ASP A 22 6.09 12.87 -7.30
N ALA A 23 6.33 12.73 -8.61
CA ALA A 23 5.80 13.62 -9.65
C ALA A 23 4.29 13.47 -9.90
N HIS A 24 3.65 12.38 -9.43
CA HIS A 24 2.21 12.22 -9.58
C HIS A 24 1.42 13.18 -8.67
N ASP A 25 0.20 13.54 -9.09
CA ASP A 25 -0.68 14.42 -8.31
C ASP A 25 -1.10 13.77 -6.98
N PHE A 26 -1.24 12.44 -6.97
CA PHE A 26 -1.69 11.68 -5.81
C PHE A 26 -0.94 10.34 -5.67
N VAL A 27 -0.44 10.03 -4.48
CA VAL A 27 0.30 8.78 -4.19
C VAL A 27 -0.44 7.93 -3.17
N ILE A 28 -0.72 6.68 -3.54
CA ILE A 28 -1.44 5.69 -2.74
C ILE A 28 -0.48 4.57 -2.36
N ARG A 29 -0.34 4.28 -1.06
CA ARG A 29 0.54 3.24 -0.52
C ARG A 29 -0.23 2.12 0.17
N SER A 30 0.46 1.02 0.42
CA SER A 30 -0.12 -0.21 0.95
C SER A 30 0.44 -0.54 2.33
N ASN A 31 -0.42 -0.62 3.35
CA ASN A 31 -0.14 -1.11 4.69
C ASN A 31 0.92 -0.32 5.49
N LEU A 32 0.96 1.01 5.34
CA LEU A 32 1.92 1.90 6.04
C LEU A 32 3.37 1.36 5.92
N PRO A 33 3.93 1.33 4.70
CA PRO A 33 5.30 0.86 4.50
C PRO A 33 6.29 2.01 4.79
N PRO A 34 7.50 1.73 5.28
CA PRO A 34 8.52 2.76 5.45
C PRO A 34 8.95 3.30 4.09
N VAL A 35 9.22 4.60 4.02
CA VAL A 35 9.69 5.29 2.81
C VAL A 35 11.01 5.99 3.03
N LEU A 36 11.31 6.48 4.24
CA LEU A 36 12.48 7.32 4.55
C LEU A 36 13.81 6.77 3.98
N ASN A 37 14.11 5.50 4.26
CA ASN A 37 15.37 4.85 3.83
C ASN A 37 15.33 4.35 2.37
N PHE A 38 14.19 4.47 1.69
CA PHE A 38 13.95 3.94 0.35
C PHE A 38 13.52 5.02 -0.65
N ARG A 39 13.54 6.31 -0.26
CA ARG A 39 13.00 7.43 -1.04
C ARG A 39 13.48 7.49 -2.49
N LYS A 40 14.74 7.12 -2.75
CA LYS A 40 15.30 7.04 -4.11
C LYS A 40 14.47 6.12 -5.02
N ASP A 41 13.98 5.03 -4.47
CA ASP A 41 13.27 3.98 -5.20
C ASP A 41 11.75 4.12 -5.10
N VAL A 42 11.22 4.53 -3.94
CA VAL A 42 9.78 4.49 -3.66
C VAL A 42 9.13 5.85 -3.47
N GLY A 43 9.91 6.93 -3.54
CA GLY A 43 9.44 8.30 -3.33
C GLY A 43 9.21 8.61 -1.85
N SER A 44 8.84 9.84 -1.57
CA SER A 44 8.56 10.39 -0.24
C SER A 44 7.12 10.86 -0.07
N LYS A 45 6.42 11.16 -1.18
CA LYS A 45 5.04 11.62 -1.17
C LYS A 45 4.11 10.47 -0.81
N THR A 46 3.19 10.72 0.11
CA THR A 46 2.06 9.84 0.43
C THR A 46 0.84 10.70 0.67
N ASN A 47 -0.22 10.51 -0.11
CA ASN A 47 -1.48 11.18 0.12
C ASN A 47 -2.47 10.25 0.83
N LEU A 48 -2.39 8.95 0.56
CA LEU A 48 -3.28 7.94 1.11
C LEU A 48 -2.50 6.64 1.36
N THR A 49 -2.73 6.00 2.50
CA THR A 49 -2.28 4.64 2.77
C THR A 49 -3.48 3.81 3.23
N LEU A 50 -3.76 2.72 2.51
CA LEU A 50 -4.76 1.75 2.98
C LEU A 50 -4.05 0.72 3.84
N ILE A 51 -4.59 0.46 5.01
CA ILE A 51 -4.12 -0.59 5.90
C ILE A 51 -5.17 -1.69 6.04
N ASN A 52 -4.75 -2.95 5.98
CA ASN A 52 -5.63 -4.06 6.31
C ASN A 52 -5.76 -4.23 7.84
N GLY A 53 -6.69 -5.08 8.25
CA GLY A 53 -6.95 -5.35 9.66
C GLY A 53 -5.76 -5.85 10.47
N ILE A 54 -4.94 -6.74 9.88
CA ILE A 54 -3.74 -7.25 10.55
C ILE A 54 -2.76 -6.11 10.79
N ARG A 55 -2.61 -5.20 9.82
CA ARG A 55 -1.74 -4.04 9.96
C ARG A 55 -2.26 -3.05 11.01
N LEU A 56 -3.59 -2.85 11.11
CA LEU A 56 -4.20 -2.04 12.16
C LEU A 56 -3.83 -2.57 13.56
N ILE A 57 -3.98 -3.88 13.76
CA ILE A 57 -3.60 -4.55 15.02
C ILE A 57 -2.11 -4.34 15.30
N GLN A 58 -1.24 -4.54 14.31
CA GLN A 58 0.21 -4.34 14.47
C GLN A 58 0.57 -2.90 14.83
N VAL A 59 -0.07 -1.89 14.22
CA VAL A 59 0.19 -0.49 14.56
C VAL A 59 -0.19 -0.23 16.02
N HIS A 60 -1.38 -0.67 16.44
CA HIS A 60 -1.83 -0.54 17.83
C HIS A 60 -0.87 -1.22 18.82
N GLU A 61 -0.56 -2.51 18.60
CA GLU A 61 0.35 -3.28 19.47
C GLU A 61 1.75 -2.65 19.56
N GLN A 62 2.27 -2.11 18.45
CA GLN A 62 3.59 -1.47 18.44
C GLN A 62 3.59 -0.12 19.18
N LEU A 63 2.49 0.62 19.14
CA LEU A 63 2.33 1.86 19.92
C LEU A 63 2.12 1.59 21.41
N GLU A 64 1.51 0.46 21.78
CA GLU A 64 1.29 0.03 23.17
C GLU A 64 2.49 -0.77 23.74
N SER A 65 3.45 -1.14 22.90
CA SER A 65 4.61 -1.96 23.26
C SER A 65 5.30 -1.46 24.54
N PRO A 66 5.73 -2.34 25.47
CA PRO A 66 6.50 -1.94 26.65
C PRO A 66 7.87 -1.36 26.28
N ASP A 67 8.44 -1.75 25.13
CA ASP A 67 9.71 -1.25 24.62
C ASP A 67 9.57 0.18 24.04
N PRO A 68 10.22 1.21 24.63
CA PRO A 68 10.17 2.58 24.13
C PRO A 68 10.66 2.75 22.69
N ALA A 69 11.66 1.97 22.27
CA ALA A 69 12.20 2.04 20.92
C ALA A 69 11.19 1.57 19.88
N VAL A 70 10.41 0.54 20.19
CA VAL A 70 9.33 0.06 19.31
C VAL A 70 8.24 1.12 19.16
N ARG A 71 7.87 1.79 20.26
CA ARG A 71 6.87 2.86 20.22
C ARG A 71 7.36 4.06 19.40
N GLU A 72 8.62 4.47 19.59
CA GLU A 72 9.22 5.58 18.84
C GLU A 72 9.27 5.27 17.34
N ASN A 73 9.78 4.09 16.97
CA ASN A 73 9.84 3.68 15.56
C ASN A 73 8.46 3.71 14.87
N MET A 74 7.38 3.34 15.58
CA MET A 74 6.03 3.41 15.00
C MET A 74 5.52 4.86 14.90
N ARG A 75 5.82 5.73 15.87
CA ARG A 75 5.50 7.17 15.78
C ARG A 75 6.23 7.82 14.62
N GLU A 76 7.53 7.57 14.48
CA GLU A 76 8.33 8.06 13.35
C GLU A 76 7.72 7.60 12.02
N LEU A 77 7.36 6.31 11.92
CA LEU A 77 6.72 5.76 10.71
C LEU A 77 5.38 6.44 10.37
N LEU A 78 4.54 6.73 11.37
CA LEU A 78 3.30 7.49 11.19
C LEU A 78 3.59 8.95 10.79
N GLY A 79 4.71 9.51 11.24
CA GLY A 79 5.18 10.85 10.93
C GLY A 79 5.90 11.01 9.59
N GLU A 80 6.25 9.92 8.89
CA GLU A 80 7.01 9.99 7.63
C GLU A 80 6.27 10.73 6.49
N SER A 81 4.95 10.90 6.59
CA SER A 81 4.13 11.58 5.57
C SER A 81 3.02 12.44 6.19
N PRO A 82 3.34 13.69 6.60
CA PRO A 82 2.37 14.61 7.15
C PRO A 82 1.16 14.84 6.24
N GLY A 83 -0.03 14.87 6.83
CA GLY A 83 -1.31 15.08 6.13
C GLY A 83 -1.82 13.87 5.35
N MET A 84 -1.15 12.71 5.42
CA MET A 84 -1.65 11.51 4.74
C MET A 84 -2.98 11.05 5.31
N VAL A 85 -3.84 10.51 4.44
CA VAL A 85 -5.05 9.79 4.86
C VAL A 85 -4.67 8.34 5.20
N PHE A 86 -4.97 7.92 6.42
CA PHE A 86 -4.78 6.57 6.92
C PHE A 86 -6.12 5.84 6.92
N SER A 87 -6.35 4.99 5.91
CA SER A 87 -7.65 4.37 5.64
C SER A 87 -7.67 2.90 6.04
N TYR A 88 -8.71 2.47 6.76
CA TYR A 88 -8.88 1.09 7.23
C TYR A 88 -10.33 0.62 7.12
N VAL A 89 -10.56 -0.68 7.19
CA VAL A 89 -11.88 -1.30 6.94
C VAL A 89 -12.54 -1.74 8.24
N LEU A 90 -13.66 -1.08 8.60
CA LEU A 90 -14.36 -1.30 9.88
C LEU A 90 -15.09 -2.64 9.98
N TYR A 91 -15.69 -3.14 8.89
CA TYR A 91 -16.61 -4.28 8.94
C TYR A 91 -15.96 -5.59 9.44
N MET A 92 -14.62 -5.70 9.38
CA MET A 92 -13.92 -6.94 9.69
C MET A 92 -13.73 -7.21 11.19
N PHE A 93 -13.96 -6.25 12.09
CA PHE A 93 -13.53 -6.38 13.50
C PHE A 93 -14.50 -5.84 14.57
N GLY A 94 -15.68 -5.34 14.19
CA GLY A 94 -16.67 -4.84 15.16
C GLY A 94 -16.11 -3.75 16.09
N SER A 95 -16.52 -3.76 17.37
CA SER A 95 -16.12 -2.74 18.36
C SER A 95 -14.61 -2.69 18.63
N GLN A 96 -13.90 -3.82 18.54
CA GLN A 96 -12.46 -3.86 18.82
C GLN A 96 -11.61 -3.04 17.83
N ALA A 97 -12.07 -2.87 16.58
CA ALA A 97 -11.40 -1.93 15.69
C ALA A 97 -11.51 -0.51 16.22
N PHE A 98 -12.70 -0.10 16.66
CA PHE A 98 -12.98 1.24 17.14
C PHE A 98 -12.07 1.62 18.31
N ASP A 99 -11.92 0.75 19.31
CA ASP A 99 -11.05 1.00 20.47
C ASP A 99 -9.60 1.24 20.04
N ARG A 100 -9.10 0.44 19.08
CA ARG A 100 -7.73 0.59 18.55
C ARG A 100 -7.53 1.91 17.84
N LEU A 101 -8.56 2.39 17.16
CA LEU A 101 -8.52 3.61 16.36
C LEU A 101 -8.59 4.83 17.25
N GLN A 102 -9.42 4.78 18.30
CA GLN A 102 -9.44 5.80 19.32
C GLN A 102 -8.07 5.91 19.99
N PHE A 103 -7.45 4.79 20.36
CA PHE A 103 -6.10 4.79 20.91
C PHE A 103 -5.07 5.41 19.95
N ILE A 104 -5.09 5.01 18.66
CA ILE A 104 -4.20 5.59 17.66
C ILE A 104 -4.43 7.10 17.52
N ASP A 105 -5.68 7.55 17.45
CA ASP A 105 -6.05 8.97 17.36
C ASP A 105 -5.54 9.79 18.56
N GLU A 106 -5.64 9.24 19.78
CA GLU A 106 -5.10 9.84 20.99
C GLU A 106 -3.58 9.99 20.92
N VAL A 107 -2.86 8.97 20.44
CA VAL A 107 -1.41 9.06 20.23
C VAL A 107 -1.06 10.11 19.16
N LEU A 108 -1.78 10.15 18.04
CA LEU A 108 -1.54 11.13 16.98
C LEU A 108 -1.69 12.57 17.52
N LYS A 109 -2.72 12.82 18.32
CA LYS A 109 -2.96 14.12 18.98
C LYS A 109 -1.89 14.45 20.01
N GLN A 110 -1.54 13.49 20.87
CA GLN A 110 -0.54 13.68 21.93
C GLN A 110 0.83 14.09 21.36
N TYR A 111 1.23 13.49 20.24
CA TYR A 111 2.54 13.73 19.63
C TYR A 111 2.50 14.69 18.43
N ASN A 112 1.35 15.33 18.18
CA ASN A 112 1.13 16.26 17.06
C ASN A 112 1.53 15.67 15.69
N ILE A 113 1.25 14.38 15.48
CA ILE A 113 1.55 13.66 14.24
C ILE A 113 0.42 13.96 13.25
N SER A 114 0.74 14.66 12.17
CA SER A 114 -0.24 15.06 11.16
C SER A 114 -0.66 13.87 10.29
N VAL A 115 -1.72 13.17 10.69
CA VAL A 115 -2.36 12.07 9.95
C VAL A 115 -3.87 12.22 10.05
N ILE A 116 -4.57 12.00 8.93
CA ILE A 116 -6.03 12.02 8.88
C ILE A 116 -6.54 10.59 8.88
N LEU A 117 -7.28 10.18 9.91
CA LEU A 117 -7.90 8.86 9.96
C LEU A 117 -9.16 8.83 9.09
N ALA A 118 -9.32 7.79 8.26
CA ALA A 118 -10.51 7.57 7.45
C ALA A 118 -10.99 6.12 7.54
N PHE A 119 -12.30 5.93 7.48
CA PHE A 119 -12.93 4.62 7.67
C PHE A 119 -14.07 4.36 6.68
N PRO A 120 -13.79 3.74 5.53
CA PRO A 120 -14.86 3.18 4.72
C PRO A 120 -15.61 2.08 5.51
N HIS A 121 -16.93 2.24 5.60
CA HIS A 121 -17.82 1.23 6.15
C HIS A 121 -17.79 -0.06 5.31
N ASP A 122 -17.66 0.09 3.98
CA ASP A 122 -17.59 -1.02 3.03
C ASP A 122 -16.57 -0.72 1.92
N VAL A 123 -15.65 -1.66 1.67
CA VAL A 123 -14.69 -1.62 0.55
C VAL A 123 -14.80 -2.85 -0.36
N ARG A 124 -15.97 -3.48 -0.37
CA ARG A 124 -16.22 -4.71 -1.12
C ARG A 124 -16.36 -4.42 -2.62
N PHE A 125 -15.23 -4.33 -3.32
CA PHE A 125 -15.18 -4.24 -4.79
C PHE A 125 -15.44 -5.61 -5.49
N HIS A 126 -16.40 -6.41 -4.99
CA HIS A 126 -16.63 -7.77 -5.47
C HIS A 126 -16.95 -7.84 -6.98
N SER A 127 -17.81 -6.94 -7.46
CA SER A 127 -18.19 -6.87 -8.88
C SER A 127 -17.01 -6.49 -9.77
N LEU A 128 -16.19 -5.52 -9.35
CA LEU A 128 -14.98 -5.13 -10.06
C LEU A 128 -13.99 -6.29 -10.13
N PHE A 129 -13.72 -6.97 -9.01
CA PHE A 129 -12.77 -8.08 -8.99
C PHE A 129 -13.28 -9.30 -9.76
N ALA A 130 -14.58 -9.61 -9.71
CA ALA A 130 -15.19 -10.64 -10.54
C ALA A 130 -15.08 -10.31 -12.04
N TRP A 131 -15.22 -9.03 -12.42
CA TRP A 131 -15.01 -8.61 -13.81
C TRP A 131 -13.54 -8.70 -14.22
N LEU A 132 -12.63 -8.21 -13.39
CA LEU A 132 -11.18 -8.23 -13.65
C LEU A 132 -10.61 -9.64 -13.79
N SER A 133 -11.11 -10.58 -13.00
CA SER A 133 -10.68 -11.98 -12.99
C SER A 133 -11.31 -12.82 -14.11
N GLY A 134 -12.13 -12.22 -14.99
CA GLY A 134 -12.87 -12.94 -16.03
C GLY A 134 -13.90 -13.92 -15.46
N GLY A 135 -14.52 -13.57 -14.33
CA GLY A 135 -15.49 -14.41 -13.61
C GLY A 135 -14.88 -15.40 -12.63
N LYS A 136 -13.55 -15.47 -12.51
CA LYS A 136 -12.88 -16.31 -11.49
C LYS A 136 -13.07 -15.71 -10.08
N TRP A 137 -13.26 -16.56 -9.09
CA TRP A 137 -13.44 -16.09 -7.72
C TRP A 137 -12.10 -15.96 -7.01
N TRP A 138 -11.61 -14.74 -6.80
CA TRP A 138 -10.48 -14.49 -5.90
C TRP A 138 -10.93 -14.61 -4.46
N LYS A 139 -10.32 -15.53 -3.70
CA LYS A 139 -10.70 -15.78 -2.29
C LYS A 139 -10.57 -14.54 -1.42
N THR A 140 -9.50 -13.76 -1.61
CA THR A 140 -9.30 -12.48 -0.93
C THR A 140 -8.38 -11.60 -1.77
N PRO A 141 -8.87 -10.50 -2.39
CA PRO A 141 -8.02 -9.52 -3.06
C PRO A 141 -6.97 -8.93 -2.10
N SER A 142 -5.75 -8.70 -2.59
CA SER A 142 -4.71 -8.05 -1.80
C SER A 142 -5.04 -6.59 -1.48
N THR A 143 -4.37 -6.01 -0.47
CA THR A 143 -4.44 -4.55 -0.23
C THR A 143 -4.06 -3.76 -1.48
N GLY A 144 -3.11 -4.26 -2.29
CA GLY A 144 -2.74 -3.65 -3.56
C GLY A 144 -3.90 -3.60 -4.56
N MET A 145 -4.67 -4.70 -4.68
CA MET A 145 -5.85 -4.70 -5.54
C MET A 145 -6.96 -3.78 -5.02
N ASN A 146 -7.12 -3.66 -3.70
CA ASN A 146 -8.03 -2.65 -3.12
C ASN A 146 -7.57 -1.22 -3.40
N ASN A 147 -6.26 -0.96 -3.36
CA ASN A 147 -5.68 0.33 -3.74
C ASN A 147 -5.94 0.66 -5.21
N PHE A 148 -5.73 -0.31 -6.10
CA PHE A 148 -6.06 -0.18 -7.52
C PHE A 148 -7.55 0.15 -7.71
N ALA A 149 -8.43 -0.62 -7.08
CA ALA A 149 -9.87 -0.44 -7.18
C ALA A 149 -10.31 0.95 -6.70
N LEU A 150 -9.82 1.39 -5.54
CA LEU A 150 -10.12 2.70 -5.00
C LEU A 150 -9.58 3.80 -5.91
N ALA A 151 -8.34 3.70 -6.38
CA ALA A 151 -7.74 4.67 -7.30
C ALA A 151 -8.58 4.85 -8.57
N SER A 152 -9.13 3.76 -9.11
CA SER A 152 -9.93 3.79 -10.34
C SER A 152 -11.21 4.63 -10.25
N THR A 153 -11.67 5.00 -9.04
CA THR A 153 -12.89 5.80 -8.88
C THR A 153 -12.65 7.31 -9.00
N PHE A 154 -11.38 7.76 -8.92
CA PHE A 154 -11.06 9.19 -8.89
C PHE A 154 -9.81 9.58 -9.67
N CYS A 155 -9.01 8.63 -10.15
CA CYS A 155 -7.79 8.89 -10.94
C CYS A 155 -8.07 8.86 -12.45
N ASP A 156 -7.62 9.89 -13.18
CA ASP A 156 -7.76 9.95 -14.64
C ASP A 156 -6.72 9.07 -15.35
N ARG A 157 -5.54 8.92 -14.73
CA ARG A 157 -4.45 8.06 -15.21
C ARG A 157 -3.75 7.42 -14.02
N MET A 158 -3.44 6.13 -14.12
CA MET A 158 -2.83 5.36 -13.05
C MET A 158 -1.52 4.70 -13.50
N SER A 159 -0.48 4.92 -12.71
CA SER A 159 0.79 4.20 -12.79
C SER A 159 0.94 3.29 -11.58
N LEU A 160 1.23 2.01 -11.81
CA LEU A 160 1.37 0.99 -10.78
C LEU A 160 2.84 0.64 -10.60
N TYR A 161 3.34 0.78 -9.38
CA TYR A 161 4.73 0.51 -9.00
C TYR A 161 4.76 -0.57 -7.91
N GLY A 162 5.74 -1.47 -7.92
CA GLY A 162 5.87 -2.45 -6.84
C GLY A 162 4.79 -3.55 -6.83
N TYR A 163 4.08 -3.73 -7.94
CA TYR A 163 3.16 -4.85 -8.17
C TYR A 163 3.91 -5.96 -8.90
N TYR A 164 4.67 -6.78 -8.18
CA TYR A 164 5.47 -7.85 -8.76
C TYR A 164 5.64 -9.02 -7.78
N PRO A 165 5.00 -10.17 -8.01
CA PRO A 165 4.96 -11.27 -7.06
C PRO A 165 6.04 -12.33 -7.28
N LEU A 166 6.77 -12.25 -8.41
CA LEU A 166 7.75 -13.26 -8.79
C LEU A 166 9.05 -13.08 -8.01
N LYS A 167 9.77 -14.20 -7.78
CA LYS A 167 10.99 -14.24 -6.98
C LYS A 167 12.25 -13.79 -7.73
N THR A 168 12.17 -13.66 -9.05
CA THR A 168 13.31 -13.34 -9.91
C THR A 168 12.90 -12.35 -10.98
N TYR A 169 13.77 -11.40 -11.29
CA TYR A 169 13.62 -10.45 -12.39
C TYR A 169 15.01 -10.19 -12.97
N ASN A 170 15.22 -10.29 -14.28
CA ASN A 170 16.54 -10.05 -14.92
C ASN A 170 17.73 -10.68 -14.15
N ASN A 171 17.63 -11.98 -13.84
CA ASN A 171 18.64 -12.76 -13.10
C ASN A 171 18.97 -12.27 -11.68
N ARG A 172 18.24 -11.30 -11.11
CA ARG A 172 18.32 -10.94 -9.69
C ARG A 172 17.17 -11.55 -8.89
N THR A 173 17.45 -11.95 -7.66
CA THR A 173 16.43 -12.31 -6.67
C THR A 173 15.65 -11.06 -6.27
N VAL A 174 14.33 -11.18 -6.23
CA VAL A 174 13.40 -10.14 -5.81
C VAL A 174 12.82 -10.52 -4.45
N PRO A 175 13.11 -9.79 -3.37
CA PRO A 175 12.50 -10.05 -2.08
C PRO A 175 11.00 -9.71 -2.12
N TYR A 176 10.23 -10.31 -1.21
CA TYR A 176 8.79 -10.08 -1.18
C TYR A 176 8.45 -8.62 -0.90
N HIS A 177 9.10 -8.01 0.09
CA HIS A 177 9.02 -6.58 0.33
C HIS A 177 10.35 -5.87 0.05
N TYR A 178 10.29 -4.59 -0.27
CA TYR A 178 11.50 -3.77 -0.39
C TYR A 178 12.13 -3.41 0.97
N TYR A 179 11.38 -3.55 2.07
CA TYR A 179 11.80 -3.07 3.41
C TYR A 179 11.97 -4.15 4.47
N ASP A 180 11.57 -5.40 4.21
CA ASP A 180 11.68 -6.48 5.18
C ASP A 180 11.94 -7.86 4.53
N ARG A 181 12.02 -8.90 5.36
CA ARG A 181 12.21 -10.30 4.93
C ARG A 181 10.96 -11.17 5.15
N ARG A 182 9.76 -10.56 5.23
CA ARG A 182 8.51 -11.31 5.38
C ARG A 182 8.24 -12.16 4.13
N LYS A 183 7.40 -13.17 4.29
CA LYS A 183 6.96 -14.05 3.20
C LYS A 183 5.55 -13.65 2.73
N PRO A 184 5.22 -13.87 1.43
CA PRO A 184 3.89 -13.61 0.93
C PRO A 184 2.82 -14.44 1.66
N SER A 185 1.68 -13.81 1.91
CA SER A 185 0.49 -14.49 2.42
C SER A 185 -0.03 -15.50 1.40
N LYS A 186 -0.47 -16.67 1.88
CA LYS A 186 -1.14 -17.69 1.06
C LYS A 186 -2.63 -17.41 0.84
N ARG A 187 -3.16 -16.29 1.35
CA ARG A 187 -4.58 -15.94 1.23
C ARG A 187 -4.93 -15.24 -0.09
N HIS A 188 -3.92 -14.75 -0.82
CA HIS A 188 -4.08 -13.93 -2.02
C HIS A 188 -3.51 -14.65 -3.23
N GLU A 189 -4.16 -14.48 -4.38
CA GLU A 189 -3.73 -15.02 -5.66
C GLU A 189 -2.81 -14.03 -6.39
N PHE A 190 -1.67 -13.69 -5.78
CA PHE A 190 -0.80 -12.60 -6.27
C PHE A 190 -0.35 -12.76 -7.72
N THR A 191 -0.15 -13.99 -8.20
CA THR A 191 0.21 -14.26 -9.59
C THR A 191 -0.92 -13.88 -10.55
N GLU A 192 -2.17 -14.23 -10.22
CA GLU A 192 -3.34 -13.87 -11.04
C GLU A 192 -3.62 -12.36 -11.01
N GLU A 193 -3.45 -11.73 -9.84
CA GLU A 193 -3.53 -10.28 -9.71
C GLU A 193 -2.51 -9.60 -10.64
N PHE A 194 -1.27 -10.07 -10.64
CA PHE A 194 -0.21 -9.55 -11.51
C PHE A 194 -0.53 -9.75 -13.00
N GLU A 195 -0.98 -10.93 -13.42
CA GLU A 195 -1.38 -11.21 -14.80
C GLU A 195 -2.52 -10.29 -15.26
N THR A 196 -3.47 -10.03 -14.37
CA THR A 196 -4.58 -9.10 -14.61
C THR A 196 -4.06 -7.68 -14.86
N LEU A 197 -3.19 -7.18 -13.98
CA LEU A 197 -2.59 -5.84 -14.14
C LEU A 197 -1.75 -5.73 -15.42
N GLN A 198 -1.02 -6.78 -15.79
CA GLN A 198 -0.28 -6.85 -17.05
C GLN A 198 -1.20 -6.84 -18.28
N SER A 199 -2.36 -7.50 -18.20
CA SER A 199 -3.39 -7.45 -19.25
C SER A 199 -3.94 -6.02 -19.43
N LEU A 200 -4.26 -5.33 -18.33
CA LEU A 200 -4.69 -3.93 -18.35
C LEU A 200 -3.60 -3.01 -18.90
N HIS A 201 -2.33 -3.29 -18.57
CA HIS A 201 -1.19 -2.55 -19.09
C HIS A 201 -1.04 -2.68 -20.60
N LYS A 202 -1.13 -3.91 -21.15
CA LYS A 202 -1.11 -4.14 -22.61
C LYS A 202 -2.24 -3.42 -23.33
N LYS A 203 -3.41 -3.28 -22.69
CA LYS A 203 -4.56 -2.53 -23.19
C LYS A 203 -4.45 -1.02 -22.98
N ARG A 204 -3.35 -0.52 -22.40
CA ARG A 204 -3.12 0.90 -22.07
C ARG A 204 -4.16 1.51 -21.12
N LEU A 205 -4.83 0.67 -20.32
CA LEU A 205 -5.77 1.14 -19.30
C LEU A 205 -5.04 1.62 -18.04
N VAL A 206 -3.88 1.02 -17.75
CA VAL A 206 -2.95 1.47 -16.71
C VAL A 206 -1.51 1.38 -17.20
N ARG A 207 -0.60 2.12 -16.57
CA ARG A 207 0.84 1.94 -16.76
C ARG A 207 1.38 1.06 -15.65
N HIS A 208 1.75 -0.18 -15.94
CA HIS A 208 2.37 -1.07 -14.96
C HIS A 208 3.89 -1.00 -15.09
N VAL A 209 4.54 -0.38 -14.12
CA VAL A 209 5.99 -0.17 -14.12
C VAL A 209 6.68 -1.35 -13.43
N VAL A 210 7.48 -2.07 -14.20
CA VAL A 210 8.32 -3.18 -13.72
C VAL A 210 9.76 -2.89 -14.16
N GLY A 211 10.67 -2.77 -13.18
CA GLY A 211 12.08 -2.45 -13.44
C GLY A 211 12.44 -1.03 -13.02
N THR A 212 13.36 -0.42 -13.76
CA THR A 212 13.90 0.92 -13.47
C THR A 212 13.05 2.01 -14.09
N CYS A 213 12.94 3.15 -13.42
CA CYS A 213 12.41 4.37 -14.01
C CYS A 213 13.54 5.20 -14.63
N SER A 214 13.23 5.95 -15.67
CA SER A 214 14.16 6.95 -16.20
C SER A 214 14.23 8.12 -15.23
N LEU A 215 15.42 8.68 -15.04
CA LEU A 215 15.56 9.98 -14.37
C LEU A 215 14.83 11.00 -15.25
N VAL A 216 13.69 11.50 -14.77
CA VAL A 216 13.01 12.67 -15.32
C VAL A 216 13.84 13.91 -14.98
#